data_AF-A0A7J5UVZ6-F1
#
_entry.id   AF-A0A7J5UVZ6-F1
#
_cell.length_a   1.000
_cell.length_b   1.000
_cell.length_c   1.000
_cell.angle_alpha   90.00
_cell.angle_beta   90.00
_cell.angle_gamma   90.00
#
_symmetry.space_group_name_H-M   'P 1'
#
loop_
_entity.id
_entity.type
_entity.pdbx_description
1 polymer ?
#
loop_
_entity_poly.entity_id
_entity_poly.type
_entity_poly.pdbx_seq_one_letter_code
_entity_poly.pdbx_strand_id
1 'polypeptide(L)'
;MKTFLLICGGLLLLALADMPMGFYTFLRIIVTIGAVAVVIKEFENGFTVWILIFLLIGVLFNPIIPVYLRDKGTWMPIDIICAVIFFIKSFQIKK
;
A
#
# COMPACT_ATOMS: atom_id res chain seq x y z
N MET A 1 14.05 -0.27 -4.26
CA MET A 1 12.89 -0.04 -3.37
C MET A 1 12.09 1.21 -3.74
N LYS A 2 12.70 2.40 -3.89
CA LYS A 2 11.98 3.64 -4.24
C LYS A 2 11.02 3.50 -5.43
N THR A 3 11.50 3.01 -6.58
CA THR A 3 10.68 2.82 -7.78
C THR A 3 9.49 1.89 -7.54
N PHE A 4 9.69 0.84 -6.74
CA PHE A 4 8.62 -0.11 -6.42
C PHE A 4 7.50 0.54 -5.58
N LEU A 5 7.85 1.41 -4.62
CA LEU A 5 6.85 2.14 -3.85
C LEU A 5 6.10 3.18 -4.70
N LEU A 6 6.78 3.81 -5.66
CA LEU A 6 6.13 4.68 -6.64
C LEU A 6 5.12 3.90 -7.50
N ILE A 7 5.46 2.68 -7.92
CA ILE A 7 4.54 1.79 -8.64
C ILE A 7 3.35 1.43 -7.76
N CYS A 8 3.56 1.10 -6.49
CA CYS A 8 2.46 0.81 -5.55
C CYS A 8 1.50 2.00 -5.42
N GLY A 9 2.03 3.21 -5.19
CA GLY A 9 1.21 4.42 -5.12
C GLY A 9 0.49 4.74 -6.42
N GLY A 10 1.14 4.54 -7.58
CA GLY A 10 0.51 4.71 -8.89
C GLY A 10 -0.64 3.74 -9.15
N LEU A 11 -0.47 2.47 -8.78
CA LEU A 11 -1.52 1.45 -8.91
C LEU A 11 -2.72 1.72 -7.98
N LEU A 12 -2.48 2.24 -6.77
CA LEU A 12 -3.54 2.68 -5.87
C LEU A 12 -4.37 3.82 -6.48
N LEU A 13 -3.73 4.80 -7.14
CA LEU A 13 -4.46 5.85 -7.86
C LEU A 13 -5.19 5.31 -9.09
N LEU A 14 -4.63 4.31 -9.79
CA LEU A 14 -5.27 3.65 -10.93
C LEU A 14 -6.53 2.87 -10.51
N ALA A 15 -6.59 2.40 -9.26
CA ALA A 15 -7.76 1.73 -8.68
C ALA A 15 -9.01 2.62 -8.55
N LEU A 16 -8.84 3.95 -8.60
CA LEU A 16 -9.92 4.93 -8.54
C LEU A 16 -10.80 4.89 -9.80
N ALA A 17 -10.24 4.46 -10.93
CA ALA A 17 -11.00 4.21 -12.15
C ALA A 17 -11.83 2.91 -12.04
N ASP A 18 -12.72 2.67 -13.00
CA ASP A 18 -13.43 1.40 -13.11
C ASP A 18 -12.51 0.33 -13.69
N MET A 19 -11.98 -0.50 -12.79
CA MET A 19 -11.06 -1.58 -13.12
C MET A 19 -11.74 -2.96 -12.99
N PRO A 20 -11.28 -3.96 -13.76
CA PRO A 20 -11.83 -5.31 -13.66
C PRO A 20 -11.55 -5.92 -12.29
N MET A 21 -12.40 -6.84 -11.83
CA MET A 21 -12.28 -7.48 -10.50
C MET A 21 -10.87 -8.05 -10.22
N GLY A 22 -10.22 -8.65 -11.23
CA GLY A 22 -8.86 -9.19 -11.10
C GLY A 22 -7.79 -8.15 -10.76
N PHE A 23 -7.99 -6.88 -11.14
CA PHE A 23 -7.08 -5.79 -10.81
C PHE A 23 -7.00 -5.55 -9.30
N TYR A 24 -8.12 -5.63 -8.58
CA TYR A 24 -8.14 -5.38 -7.14
C TYR A 24 -7.40 -6.48 -6.35
N THR A 25 -7.44 -7.73 -6.83
CA THR A 25 -6.63 -8.82 -6.26
C THR A 25 -5.14 -8.57 -6.51
N PHE A 26 -4.77 -8.19 -7.74
CA PHE A 26 -3.39 -7.84 -8.08
C PHE A 26 -2.88 -6.66 -7.25
N LEU A 27 -3.68 -5.60 -7.11
CA LEU A 27 -3.39 -4.43 -6.30
C LEU A 27 -3.08 -4.81 -4.85
N ARG A 28 -3.94 -5.63 -4.23
CA ARG A 28 -3.76 -6.13 -2.86
C ARG A 28 -2.42 -6.85 -2.68
N ILE A 29 -2.05 -7.72 -3.62
CA ILE A 29 -0.77 -8.43 -3.59
C ILE A 29 0.40 -7.44 -3.65
N ILE A 30 0.42 -6.54 -4.64
CA ILE A 30 1.53 -5.60 -4.84
C ILE A 30 1.67 -4.64 -3.66
N VAL A 31 0.56 -4.09 -3.16
CA VAL A 31 0.55 -3.17 -2.01
C VAL A 31 1.00 -3.88 -0.74
N THR A 32 0.57 -5.12 -0.51
CA THR A 32 1.02 -5.92 0.63
C THR A 32 2.52 -6.19 0.57
N ILE A 33 3.06 -6.58 -0.59
CA ILE A 33 4.51 -6.78 -0.78
C ILE A 33 5.25 -5.47 -0.53
N GLY A 34 4.76 -4.34 -1.06
CA GLY A 34 5.30 -3.01 -0.82
C GLY A 34 5.35 -2.66 0.66
N ALA A 35 4.28 -2.95 1.39
CA ALA A 35 4.18 -2.68 2.81
C ALA A 35 5.14 -3.53 3.65
N VAL A 36 5.19 -4.84 3.40
CA VAL A 36 6.11 -5.75 4.09
C VAL A 36 7.57 -5.36 3.82
N ALA A 37 7.91 -5.00 2.59
CA ALA A 37 9.24 -4.55 2.25
C ALA A 37 9.66 -3.31 3.07
N VAL A 38 8.75 -2.32 3.24
CA VAL A 38 9.02 -1.14 4.08
C VAL A 38 9.19 -1.53 5.54
N VAL A 39 8.34 -2.41 6.07
CA VAL A 39 8.44 -2.88 7.45
C VAL A 39 9.81 -3.52 7.71
N ILE A 40 10.25 -4.44 6.86
CA ILE A 40 11.55 -5.11 7.02
C ILE A 40 12.69 -4.09 7.03
N LYS A 41 12.70 -3.14 6.09
CA LYS A 41 13.76 -2.12 6.01
C LYS A 41 13.77 -1.18 7.21
N GLU A 42 12.59 -0.80 7.71
CA GLU A 42 12.51 0.09 8.86
C GLU A 42 12.93 -0.62 10.15
N PHE A 43 12.65 -1.92 10.28
CA PHE A 43 13.07 -2.72 11.43
C PHE A 43 14.58 -2.72 11.65
N GLU A 44 15.38 -2.64 10.58
CA GLU A 44 16.84 -2.51 10.66
C GLU A 44 17.28 -1.21 11.36
N ASN A 45 16.45 -0.17 11.31
CA ASN A 45 16.70 1.14 11.94
C ASN A 45 15.98 1.29 13.30
N GLY A 46 15.38 0.21 13.81
CA GLY A 46 14.59 0.19 15.05
C GLY A 46 13.09 0.36 14.83
N PHE A 47 12.34 0.45 15.93
CA PHE A 47 10.88 0.54 15.86
C PHE A 47 10.42 1.97 15.54
N THR A 48 10.11 2.25 14.27
CA THR A 48 9.64 3.56 13.80
C THR A 48 8.13 3.61 13.59
N VAL A 49 7.56 4.82 13.56
CA VAL A 49 6.13 5.03 13.23
C VAL A 49 5.78 4.48 11.83
N TRP A 50 6.75 4.43 10.91
CA TRP A 50 6.57 3.86 9.59
C TRP A 50 6.23 2.37 9.63
N ILE A 51 6.78 1.61 10.58
CA ILE A 51 6.44 0.19 10.76
C ILE A 51 4.96 0.05 11.08
N LEU A 52 4.43 0.83 12.03
CA LEU A 52 3.02 0.78 12.41
C LEU A 52 2.11 1.14 11.24
N ILE A 53 2.42 2.21 10.50
CA ILE A 53 1.64 2.65 9.34
C ILE A 53 1.60 1.55 8.28
N PHE A 54 2.75 1.01 7.90
CA PHE A 54 2.81 0.00 6.83
C PHE A 54 2.29 -1.37 7.28
N LEU A 55 2.33 -1.69 8.57
CA LEU A 55 1.68 -2.89 9.09
C LEU A 55 0.16 -2.78 8.98
N LEU A 56 -0.43 -1.62 9.30
CA LEU A 56 -1.86 -1.37 9.09
C LEU A 56 -2.25 -1.45 7.60
N ILE A 57 -1.45 -0.86 6.72
CA ILE A 57 -1.66 -0.97 5.26
C ILE A 57 -1.57 -2.43 4.81
N GLY A 58 -0.57 -3.18 5.28
CA GLY A 58 -0.40 -4.60 4.95
C GLY A 58 -1.58 -5.45 5.40
N VAL A 59 -2.19 -5.16 6.56
CA VAL A 59 -3.42 -5.81 7.02
C VAL A 59 -4.60 -5.43 6.14
N LEU A 60 -4.76 -4.15 5.81
CA LEU A 60 -5.88 -3.64 5.04
C LEU A 60 -5.93 -4.20 3.60
N PHE A 61 -4.76 -4.33 2.97
CA PHE A 61 -4.61 -4.83 1.60
C PHE A 61 -4.24 -6.32 1.52
N ASN A 62 -4.28 -7.06 2.63
CA ASN A 62 -3.88 -8.47 2.65
C ASN A 62 -4.76 -9.32 1.70
N PRO A 63 -4.19 -10.03 0.71
CA PRO A 63 -4.95 -10.87 -0.21
C PRO A 63 -5.47 -12.16 0.45
N ILE A 64 -4.83 -12.64 1.52
CA ILE A 64 -5.19 -13.90 2.20
C ILE A 64 -6.43 -13.71 3.08
N ILE A 65 -6.48 -12.58 3.81
CA ILE A 65 -7.60 -12.23 4.68
C ILE A 65 -8.20 -10.92 4.15
N PRO A 66 -9.02 -10.99 3.10
CA PRO A 66 -9.54 -9.80 2.46
C PRO A 66 -10.52 -9.07 3.38
N VAL A 67 -10.22 -7.81 3.68
CA VAL A 67 -11.20 -6.89 4.28
C VAL A 67 -12.24 -6.54 3.22
N TYR A 68 -13.52 -6.69 3.56
CA TYR A 68 -14.65 -6.31 2.71
C TYR A 68 -15.31 -5.06 3.27
N LEU A 69 -15.00 -3.91 2.68
CA LEU A 69 -15.80 -2.71 2.84
C LEU A 69 -16.90 -2.75 1.78
N ARG A 70 -18.17 -2.52 2.19
CA ARG A 70 -19.36 -2.73 1.33
C ARG A 70 -19.33 -1.93 0.03
N ASP A 71 -18.76 -0.72 0.05
CA ASP A 71 -18.83 0.21 -1.07
C ASP A 71 -17.46 0.62 -1.59
N LYS A 72 -17.33 0.67 -2.93
CA LYS A 72 -16.16 1.24 -3.63
C LYS A 72 -15.88 2.67 -3.20
N GLY A 73 -16.93 3.44 -2.87
CA GLY A 73 -16.81 4.80 -2.35
C GLY A 73 -16.01 4.89 -1.03
N THR A 74 -15.99 3.82 -0.23
CA THR A 74 -15.18 3.77 1.00
C THR A 74 -13.72 3.41 0.71
N TRP A 75 -13.46 2.63 -0.34
CA TRP A 75 -12.10 2.28 -0.76
C TRP A 75 -11.36 3.44 -1.41
N MET A 76 -12.04 4.30 -2.17
CA MET A 76 -11.42 5.46 -2.83
C MET A 76 -10.58 6.36 -1.88
N PRO A 77 -11.10 6.86 -0.74
CA PRO A 77 -10.30 7.68 0.16
C PRO A 77 -9.14 6.89 0.79
N ILE A 78 -9.34 5.60 1.06
CA ILE A 78 -8.30 4.71 1.58
C ILE A 78 -7.16 4.57 0.57
N ASP A 79 -7.48 4.31 -0.69
CA ASP A 79 -6.51 4.15 -1.77
C ASP A 79 -5.70 5.44 -1.98
N ILE A 80 -6.36 6.61 -1.94
CA ILE A 80 -5.70 7.91 -2.03
C ILE A 80 -4.75 8.15 -0.85
N ILE A 81 -5.19 7.91 0.38
CA ILE A 81 -4.35 8.08 1.58
C ILE A 81 -3.14 7.15 1.51
N CYS A 82 -3.35 5.89 1.16
CA CYS A 82 -2.27 4.91 1.02
C CYS A 82 -1.31 5.32 -0.10
N ALA A 83 -1.80 5.80 -1.25
CA ALA A 83 -0.96 6.26 -2.35
C ALA A 83 -0.02 7.40 -1.91
N VAL A 84 -0.55 8.39 -1.18
CA VAL A 84 0.24 9.50 -0.62
C VAL A 84 1.30 8.99 0.34
N ILE A 85 0.95 8.06 1.24
CA ILE A 85 1.91 7.45 2.19
C ILE A 85 3.04 6.71 1.45
N PHE A 86 2.71 5.92 0.42
CA PHE A 86 3.69 5.24 -0.41
C PHE A 86 4.62 6.22 -1.12
N PHE A 87 4.08 7.30 -1.68
CA PHE A 87 4.88 8.35 -2.32
C PHE A 87 5.81 9.03 -1.33
N ILE A 88 5.32 9.49 -0.18
CA ILE A 88 6.16 10.12 0.85
C ILE A 88 7.29 9.18 1.24
N LYS A 89 6.98 7.91 1.53
CA LYS A 89 8.00 6.94 1.92
C LYS A 89 9.02 6.68 0.82
N SER A 90 8.59 6.67 -0.44
CA SER A 90 9.47 6.50 -1.59
C SER A 90 10.55 7.60 -1.69
N PHE A 91 10.22 8.84 -1.32
CA PHE A 91 11.18 9.95 -1.33
C PHE A 91 12.08 9.98 -0.09
N GLN A 92 11.65 9.39 1.02
CA GLN A 92 12.45 9.30 2.25
C GLN A 92 13.45 8.15 2.25
N ILE A 93 13.21 7.11 1.46
CA ILE A 93 14.19 6.03 1.30
C ILE A 93 15.42 6.61 0.59
N LYS A 94 16.50 6.79 1.37
CA LYS A 94 17.84 7.10 0.84
C LYS A 94 18.28 5.99 -0.11
N LYS A 95 18.96 6.41 -1.18
CA LYS A 95 19.39 5.57 -2.30
C LYS A 95 20.27 4.42 -1.82
#